data_AF-A0A0S7WNN8-F1
#
_entry.id   AF-A0A0S7WNN8-F1
#
_cell.length_a   1.000
_cell.length_b   1.000
_cell.length_c   1.000
_cell.angle_alpha   90.00
_cell.angle_beta   90.00
_cell.angle_gamma   90.00
#
_symmetry.space_group_name_H-M   'P 1'
#
loop_
_entity.id
_entity.type
_entity.pdbx_description
1 polymer ?
#
loop_
_entity_poly.entity_id
_entity_poly.type
_entity_poly.pdbx_seq_one_letter_code
_entity_poly.pdbx_strand_id
1 'polypeptide(L)' 'MARELGVSRARVTQVLRLLRLDPEVLDAIIALGDPLLSPIVTERRLRPIVGLPPKDQRRKISAFLAGEARVL' A
#
# COMPACT_ATOMS: atom_id res chain seq x y z
N MET A 1 4.75 10.35 -19.86
CA MET A 1 4.12 9.50 -18.81
C MET A 1 2.68 9.85 -18.44
N ALA A 2 2.35 10.89 -17.66
CA ALA A 2 0.96 11.12 -17.20
C ALA A 2 -0.06 11.33 -18.34
N ARG A 3 0.29 12.15 -19.35
CA ARG A 3 -0.55 12.41 -20.52
C ARG A 3 -0.72 11.19 -21.43
N GLU A 4 0.35 10.41 -21.61
CA GLU A 4 0.32 9.15 -22.38
C GLU A 4 -0.56 8.09 -21.70
N LEU A 5 -0.59 8.07 -20.37
CA LEU A 5 -1.40 7.15 -19.58
C LEU A 5 -2.84 7.66 -19.35
N GLY A 6 -3.22 8.83 -19.88
CA GLY A 6 -4.55 9.41 -19.70
C GLY A 6 -4.91 9.77 -18.25
N VAL A 7 -3.91 9.93 -17.36
CA VAL A 7 -4.12 10.21 -15.93
C VAL A 7 -3.57 11.57 -15.52
N SER A 8 -4.10 12.12 -14.43
CA SER A 8 -3.57 13.36 -13.86
C SER A 8 -2.16 13.16 -13.30
N ARG A 9 -1.34 14.22 -13.31
CA ARG A 9 -0.03 14.22 -12.63
C ARG A 9 -0.15 13.86 -11.15
N ALA A 10 -1.22 14.31 -10.50
CA ALA A 10 -1.50 13.99 -9.11
C ALA A 10 -1.67 12.47 -8.90
N ARG A 11 -2.35 11.78 -9.83
CA ARG A 11 -2.52 10.32 -9.77
C ARG A 11 -1.18 9.59 -9.92
N VAL A 12 -0.33 10.03 -10.84
CA VAL A 12 1.03 9.47 -10.99
C VAL A 12 1.83 9.63 -9.71
N THR A 13 1.83 10.82 -9.11
CA THR A 13 2.52 11.08 -7.84
C THR A 13 1.99 10.19 -6.71
N GLN A 14 0.68 9.98 -6.61
CA GLN A 14 0.09 9.11 -5.59
C GLN A 14 0.62 7.67 -5.69
N VAL A 15 0.66 7.13 -6.90
CA VAL A 15 1.17 5.77 -7.14
C VAL A 15 2.68 5.69 -6.87
N LEU A 16 3.46 6.62 -7.40
CA LEU A 16 4.92 6.63 -7.19
C LEU A 16 5.32 6.81 -5.73
N ARG A 17 4.49 7.48 -4.92
CA ARG A 17 4.74 7.59 -3.48
C ARG A 17 4.71 6.24 -2.77
N LEU A 18 3.99 5.23 -3.29
CA LEU A 18 4.01 3.88 -2.73
C LEU A 18 5.41 3.25 -2.75
N LEU A 19 6.30 3.67 -3.66
CA LEU A 19 7.68 3.21 -3.72
C LEU A 19 8.52 3.63 -2.50
N ARG A 20 7.98 4.47 -1.61
CA ARG A 20 8.62 4.88 -0.35
C ARG A 20 8.20 4.01 0.84
N LEU A 21 7.41 2.97 0.61
CA LEU A 21 7.10 2.00 1.65
C LEU A 21 8.39 1.31 2.09
N ASP A 22 8.46 1.03 3.38
CA ASP A 22 9.52 0.21 3.95
C ASP A 22 9.55 -1.18 3.28
N PRO A 23 10.73 -1.76 2.98
CA PRO A 23 10.81 -3.05 2.30
C PRO A 23 10.02 -4.17 2.99
N GLU A 24 10.10 -4.27 4.32
CA GLU A 24 9.34 -5.28 5.08
C GLU A 24 7.83 -5.09 4.96
N VAL A 25 7.38 -3.84 4.82
CA VAL A 25 5.96 -3.53 4.55
C VAL A 25 5.56 -4.00 3.15
N LEU A 26 6.42 -3.77 2.16
CA LEU A 26 6.17 -4.23 0.79
C LEU A 26 6.11 -5.77 0.73
N ASP A 27 7.04 -6.46 1.38
CA ASP A 27 7.06 -7.91 1.46
C ASP A 27 5.78 -8.47 2.09
N ALA A 28 5.32 -7.85 3.19
CA ALA A 28 4.07 -8.24 3.84
C ALA A 28 2.83 -8.05 2.94
N ILE A 29 2.82 -7.01 2.10
CA ILE A 29 1.73 -6.76 1.14
C ILE A 29 1.79 -7.76 -0.02
N ILE A 30 2.99 -8.03 -0.57
CA ILE A 30 3.19 -8.99 -1.66
C ILE A 30 2.82 -10.40 -1.21
N ALA A 31 3.12 -10.76 0.04
CA ALA A 31 2.80 -12.06 0.63
C ALA A 31 1.29 -12.36 0.69
N LEU A 32 0.42 -11.35 0.50
CA LEU A 32 -1.03 -11.57 0.38
C LEU A 32 -1.42 -12.24 -0.96
N GLY A 33 -0.52 -12.21 -1.95
CA GLY A 33 -0.74 -12.76 -3.28
C GLY A 33 -1.19 -11.71 -4.31
N ASP A 34 -1.13 -12.09 -5.59
CA ASP A 34 -1.63 -11.30 -6.72
C ASP A 34 -2.14 -12.28 -7.81
N PRO A 35 -3.43 -12.27 -8.18
CA PRO A 35 -4.48 -11.36 -7.72
C PRO A 35 -4.98 -11.69 -6.31
N LEU A 36 -5.28 -10.64 -5.53
CA LEU A 36 -5.99 -10.81 -4.28
C LEU A 36 -7.45 -11.20 -4.55
N LEU A 37 -7.96 -12.18 -3.80
CA LEU A 37 -9.37 -12.61 -3.85
C LEU A 37 -10.35 -11.50 -3.45
N SER A 38 -9.88 -10.50 -2.70
CA SER A 38 -10.63 -9.30 -2.32
C SER A 38 -9.67 -8.11 -2.16
N PRO A 39 -10.14 -6.85 -2.24
CA PRO A 39 -9.29 -5.66 -2.18
C PRO A 39 -8.86 -5.34 -0.73
N ILE A 40 -8.26 -6.32 -0.05
CA ILE A 40 -7.79 -6.23 1.34
C ILE A 40 -6.84 -5.03 1.46
N VAL A 41 -5.88 -4.91 0.55
CA VAL A 41 -4.97 -3.77 0.44
C VAL A 41 -5.27 -2.99 -0.83
N THR A 42 -5.49 -1.68 -0.70
CA THR A 42 -5.61 -0.77 -1.85
C THR A 42 -4.65 0.39 -1.70
N GLU A 43 -4.28 1.01 -2.82
CA GLU A 43 -3.43 2.21 -2.84
C GLU A 43 -3.96 3.31 -1.90
N ARG A 44 -5.28 3.53 -1.86
CA ARG A 44 -5.90 4.52 -0.95
C ARG A 44 -5.68 4.19 0.53
N ARG A 45 -5.70 2.90 0.91
CA ARG A 45 -5.41 2.46 2.28
C ARG A 45 -3.93 2.59 2.64
N LEU A 46 -3.03 2.52 1.66
CA LEU A 46 -1.58 2.65 1.86
C LEU A 46 -1.10 4.11 1.94
N ARG A 47 -1.79 5.08 1.30
CA ARG A 47 -1.38 6.51 1.32
C ARG A 47 -1.06 7.07 2.72
N PRO A 48 -1.85 6.81 3.79
CA PRO A 48 -1.56 7.33 5.13
C PRO A 48 -0.35 6.68 5.79
N ILE A 49 0.12 5.54 5.27
CA ILE A 49 1.23 4.75 5.82
C ILE A 49 2.55 5.22 5.23
N VAL A 50 2.58 5.48 3.91
CA VAL A 50 3.75 5.98 3.17
C VAL A 50 4.43 7.20 3.81
N GLY A 51 3.65 8.08 4.45
CA GLY A 51 4.19 9.30 5.07
C GLY A 51 4.83 9.08 6.45
N LEU A 52 4.75 7.87 7.01
CA LEU A 52 5.21 7.58 8.37
C LEU A 52 6.68 7.14 8.38
N PRO A 53 7.40 7.32 9.51
CA PRO A 53 8.70 6.70 9.72
C PRO A 53 8.65 5.17 9.55
N PRO A 54 9.72 4.50 9.09
CA PRO A 54 9.71 3.06 8.80
C PRO A 54 9.13 2.17 9.91
N LYS A 55 9.51 2.43 11.18
CA LYS A 55 8.99 1.72 12.36
C LYS A 55 7.47 1.84 12.50
N ASP A 56 6.93 3.01 12.19
CA ASP A 56 5.50 3.28 12.27
C ASP A 56 4.75 2.68 11.08
N GLN A 57 5.37 2.62 9.91
CA GLN A 57 4.82 1.90 8.76
C GLN A 57 4.61 0.43 9.09
N ARG A 58 5.68 -0.24 9.57
CA ARG A 58 5.65 -1.64 9.98
C ARG A 58 4.55 -1.91 11.00
N ARG A 59 4.52 -1.14 12.10
CA ARG A 59 3.49 -1.26 13.15
C ARG A 59 2.07 -1.17 12.58
N LYS A 60 1.83 -0.20 11.70
CA LYS A 60 0.48 0.05 11.17
C LYS A 60 0.02 -1.03 10.21
N ILE A 61 0.93 -1.58 9.40
CA ILE A 61 0.62 -2.69 8.49
C ILE A 61 0.41 -4.00 9.26
N SER A 62 1.22 -4.32 10.27
CA SER A 62 0.98 -5.50 11.09
C SER A 62 -0.39 -5.45 11.77
N ALA A 63 -0.77 -4.30 12.33
CA ALA A 63 -2.09 -4.12 12.95
C ALA A 63 -3.24 -4.23 11.94
N PHE A 64 -3.05 -3.67 10.75
CA PHE A 64 -4.01 -3.74 9.65
C PHE A 64 -4.26 -5.17 9.20
N LEU A 65 -3.20 -5.93 8.89
CA LEU A 65 -3.31 -7.29 8.40
C LEU A 65 -3.89 -8.24 9.45
N ALA A 66 -3.52 -8.05 10.73
CA ALA A 66 -4.10 -8.79 11.84
C ALA A 66 -5.60 -8.51 12.04
N GLY A 67 -6.08 -7.31 11.66
CA GLY A 67 -7.50 -6.96 11.70
C GLY A 67 -8.30 -7.64 10.60
N GLU A 68 -7.76 -7.67 9.38
CA GLU A 68 -8.42 -8.29 8.21
C GLU A 68 -8.50 -9.83 8.36
N ALA A 69 -7.46 -10.46 8.91
CA ALA A 69 -7.44 -11.91 9.19
C ALA A 69 -8.51 -12.36 10.21
N ARG A 70 -9.15 -11.43 10.93
CA ARG A 70 -10.25 -11.75 11.86
C ARG A 70 -11.63 -11.65 11.21
N VAL A 71 -11.72 -11.11 10.00
CA VAL A 71 -12.98 -10.85 9.28
C VAL A 71 -13.17 -11.85 8.13
N LEU A 72 -12.10 -12.50 7.68
CA LEU A 72 -12.10 -13.62 6.73
C LEU A 72 -12.23 -14.96 7.48
#